data_AF-A0A7X7V0M8-F1
#
_entry.id   AF-A0A7X7V0M8-F1
#
_cell.length_a   1.000
_cell.length_b   1.000
_cell.length_c   1.000
_cell.angle_alpha   90.00
_cell.angle_beta   90.00
_cell.angle_gamma   90.00
#
_symmetry.space_group_name_H-M   'P 1'
#
loop_
_entity.id
_entity.type
_entity.pdbx_description
1 polymer ?
#
loop_
_entity_poly.entity_id
_entity_poly.type
_entity_poly.pdbx_seq_one_letter_code
_entity_poly.pdbx_strand_id
1 'polypeptide(L)'
;MSRINPYFLFILILLIVAGGGVLSEFLFERDANIILLGFRINIPLLIGSALVIWAEGERYLKEILSWREHNKTGLILFFVLLIYGVITGALMQFTKSKFTEPDYFYELGLSSIIDFPVYLVWNMPILISLAGILGYFRKRLKASYIFGFILLLLILLTEYYPFNFKGIVPEKQIIVPAFILLTLTIFYKVRNTYLYGGILFSAVWINVILFGTNSATVTKLIIAKNFDKWDGFIILAKEFTDYVQPAAFILITIVLLFFKRKKPEENSSTN
;
A
#
# COMPACT_ATOMS: atom_id res chain seq x y z
N MET A 1 14.03 22.30 -31.65
CA MET A 1 13.20 22.07 -30.45
C MET A 1 13.79 20.89 -29.68
N SER A 2 14.38 21.16 -28.51
CA SER A 2 14.84 20.11 -27.60
C SER A 2 13.62 19.30 -27.15
N ARG A 3 13.55 18.01 -27.51
CA ARG A 3 12.50 17.12 -27.01
C ARG A 3 12.72 16.99 -25.51
N ILE A 4 11.85 17.59 -24.71
CA ILE A 4 11.84 17.43 -23.25
C ILE A 4 11.86 15.93 -22.95
N ASN A 5 12.76 15.53 -22.07
CA ASN A 5 12.88 14.15 -21.67
C ASN A 5 11.53 13.68 -21.05
N PRO A 6 10.85 12.67 -21.60
CA PRO A 6 9.54 12.23 -21.11
C PRO A 6 9.57 11.79 -19.64
N TYR A 7 10.72 11.37 -19.12
CA TYR A 7 10.88 11.03 -17.69
C TYR A 7 10.91 12.28 -16.80
N PHE A 8 11.59 13.34 -17.24
CA PHE A 8 11.59 14.61 -16.54
C PHE A 8 10.19 15.21 -16.53
N LEU A 9 9.49 15.15 -17.67
CA LEU A 9 8.10 15.56 -17.78
C LEU A 9 7.18 14.74 -16.85
N PHE A 10 7.38 13.43 -16.76
CA PHE A 10 6.62 12.56 -15.87
C PHE A 10 6.81 12.94 -14.39
N ILE A 11 8.07 13.09 -13.95
CA ILE A 11 8.38 13.48 -12.55
C ILE A 11 7.82 14.88 -12.27
N LEU A 12 7.93 15.79 -13.22
CA LEU A 12 7.39 17.14 -13.10
C LEU A 12 5.86 17.13 -12.98
N ILE A 13 5.15 16.35 -13.79
CA ILE A 13 3.70 16.21 -13.71
C ILE A 13 3.31 15.58 -12.37
N LEU A 14 4.01 14.54 -11.92
CA LEU A 14 3.77 13.95 -10.60
C LEU A 14 3.95 14.97 -9.47
N LEU A 15 5.01 15.79 -9.52
CA LEU A 15 5.25 16.84 -8.55
C LEU A 15 4.16 17.92 -8.58
N ILE A 16 3.71 18.33 -9.76
CA ILE A 16 2.62 19.30 -9.92
C ILE A 16 1.30 18.73 -9.38
N VAL A 17 0.99 17.46 -9.66
CA VAL A 17 -0.25 16.83 -9.20
C VAL A 17 -0.22 16.55 -7.70
N ALA A 18 0.90 16.05 -7.17
CA ALA A 18 1.07 15.83 -5.73
C ALA A 18 1.06 17.17 -4.97
N GLY A 19 1.81 18.17 -5.45
CA GLY A 19 1.84 19.52 -4.87
C GLY A 19 0.48 20.23 -4.98
N GLY A 20 -0.22 20.08 -6.11
CA GLY A 20 -1.57 20.58 -6.31
C GLY A 20 -2.59 19.90 -5.41
N GLY A 21 -2.46 18.59 -5.18
CA GLY A 21 -3.27 17.85 -4.20
C GLY A 21 -3.06 18.37 -2.78
N VAL A 22 -1.80 18.57 -2.38
CA VAL A 22 -1.45 19.14 -1.07
C VAL A 22 -2.03 20.55 -0.91
N LEU A 23 -1.89 21.40 -1.93
CA LEU A 23 -2.44 22.76 -1.93
C LEU A 23 -3.97 22.75 -1.89
N SER A 24 -4.61 21.82 -2.61
CA SER A 24 -6.07 21.69 -2.62
C SER A 24 -6.62 21.24 -1.27
N GLU A 25 -5.95 20.30 -0.61
CA GLU A 25 -6.31 19.87 0.74
C GLU A 25 -6.11 21.01 1.74
N PHE A 26 -5.00 21.74 1.63
CA PHE A 26 -4.70 22.89 2.48
C PHE A 26 -5.68 24.06 2.31
N LEU A 27 -6.04 24.39 1.07
CA LEU A 27 -6.85 25.59 0.77
C LEU A 27 -8.36 25.31 0.79
N PHE A 28 -8.78 24.08 0.52
CA PHE A 28 -10.19 23.75 0.28
C PHE A 28 -10.70 22.52 1.07
N GLU A 29 -9.88 21.91 1.93
CA GLU A 29 -10.23 20.70 2.71
C GLU A 29 -10.77 19.54 1.84
N ARG A 30 -10.32 19.47 0.59
CA ARG A 30 -10.77 18.44 -0.37
C ARG A 30 -9.86 17.23 -0.35
N ASP A 31 -10.46 16.04 -0.21
CA ASP A 31 -9.76 14.76 -0.36
C ASP A 31 -9.17 14.60 -1.78
N ALA A 32 -7.94 14.10 -1.87
CA ALA A 32 -7.27 13.76 -3.13
C ALA A 32 -7.82 12.50 -3.81
N ASN A 33 -8.75 11.80 -3.16
CA ASN A 33 -9.37 10.57 -3.63
C ASN A 33 -10.78 10.83 -4.15
N ILE A 34 -11.06 10.33 -5.36
CA ILE A 34 -12.40 10.29 -5.94
C ILE A 34 -12.94 8.87 -5.77
N ILE A 35 -14.14 8.74 -5.18
CA ILE A 35 -14.85 7.46 -5.09
C ILE A 35 -15.87 7.41 -6.23
N LEU A 36 -15.73 6.43 -7.12
CA LEU A 36 -16.66 6.19 -8.23
C LEU A 36 -17.07 4.72 -8.26
N LEU A 37 -18.37 4.43 -8.12
CA LEU A 37 -18.91 3.06 -8.15
C LEU A 37 -18.20 2.10 -7.16
N GLY A 38 -17.79 2.60 -5.99
CA GLY A 38 -17.04 1.84 -4.97
C GLY A 38 -15.53 1.73 -5.22
N PHE A 39 -15.06 2.08 -6.43
CA PHE A 39 -13.64 2.16 -6.74
C PHE A 39 -13.05 3.48 -6.26
N ARG A 40 -11.84 3.39 -5.73
CA ARG A 40 -11.06 4.56 -5.33
C ARG A 40 -10.10 4.94 -6.43
N ILE A 41 -10.08 6.23 -6.72
CA ILE A 41 -9.22 6.81 -7.74
C ILE A 41 -8.40 7.90 -7.06
N ASN A 42 -7.14 7.59 -6.81
CA ASN A 42 -6.16 8.57 -6.39
C ASN A 42 -5.63 9.29 -7.63
N ILE A 43 -5.84 10.61 -7.71
CA ILE A 43 -5.53 11.42 -8.90
C ILE A 43 -4.04 11.33 -9.30
N PRO A 44 -3.06 11.50 -8.39
CA PRO A 44 -1.65 11.27 -8.69
C PRO A 44 -1.37 9.91 -9.33
N LEU A 45 -1.96 8.83 -8.80
CA LEU A 45 -1.77 7.48 -9.33
C LEU A 45 -2.45 7.26 -10.68
N LEU A 46 -3.64 7.84 -10.89
CA LEU A 46 -4.34 7.78 -12.17
C LEU A 46 -3.53 8.47 -13.27
N ILE A 47 -3.09 9.70 -13.02
CA ILE A 47 -2.29 10.47 -13.98
C ILE A 47 -0.96 9.79 -14.23
N GLY A 48 -0.27 9.34 -13.18
CA GLY A 48 0.97 8.56 -13.31
C GLY A 48 0.76 7.32 -14.18
N SER A 49 -0.31 6.56 -13.95
CA SER A 49 -0.61 5.36 -14.74
C SER A 49 -0.93 5.69 -16.19
N ALA A 50 -1.73 6.72 -16.45
CA ALA A 50 -2.07 7.18 -17.80
C ALA A 50 -0.81 7.59 -18.59
N LEU A 51 0.11 8.30 -17.95
CA LEU A 51 1.39 8.68 -18.56
C LEU A 51 2.27 7.47 -18.86
N VAL A 52 2.32 6.47 -17.97
CA VAL A 52 3.08 5.24 -18.25
C VAL A 52 2.46 4.47 -19.43
N ILE A 53 1.13 4.35 -19.46
CA ILE A 53 0.41 3.69 -20.56
C ILE A 53 0.64 4.44 -21.88
N TRP A 54 0.62 5.76 -21.86
CA TRP A 54 0.93 6.58 -23.03
C TRP A 54 2.37 6.38 -23.52
N ALA A 55 3.34 6.26 -22.60
CA ALA A 55 4.75 6.11 -22.94
C ALA A 55 5.13 4.71 -23.46
N GLU A 56 4.54 3.64 -22.91
CA GLU A 56 4.92 2.25 -23.24
C GLU A 56 3.87 1.46 -24.05
N GLY A 57 2.64 1.97 -24.12
CA GLY A 57 1.54 1.36 -24.86
C GLY A 57 1.06 0.00 -24.30
N GLU A 58 0.42 -0.77 -25.17
CA GLU A 58 -0.25 -2.05 -24.83
C GLU A 58 0.71 -3.12 -24.30
N ARG A 59 1.97 -3.12 -24.77
CA ARG A 59 2.99 -4.09 -24.33
C ARG A 59 3.18 -4.07 -22.81
N TYR A 60 3.09 -2.88 -22.24
CA TYR A 60 3.28 -2.67 -20.81
C TYR A 60 2.09 -3.12 -19.97
N LEU A 61 0.87 -2.86 -20.45
CA LEU A 61 -0.36 -3.38 -19.86
C LEU A 61 -0.35 -4.91 -19.83
N LYS A 62 0.03 -5.55 -20.94
CA LYS A 62 0.19 -7.01 -20.99
C LYS A 62 1.19 -7.52 -19.96
N GLU A 63 2.28 -6.79 -19.75
CA GLU A 63 3.30 -7.22 -18.81
C GLU A 63 2.87 -7.08 -17.35
N ILE A 64 2.22 -5.98 -16.97
CA ILE A 64 1.71 -5.78 -15.60
C ILE A 64 0.58 -6.75 -15.28
N LEU A 65 -0.35 -6.92 -16.22
CA LEU A 65 -1.52 -7.77 -16.04
C LEU A 65 -1.20 -9.26 -16.25
N SER A 66 0.00 -9.59 -16.71
CA SER A 66 0.44 -10.99 -16.82
C SER A 66 0.49 -11.64 -15.45
N TRP A 67 -0.26 -12.72 -15.29
CA TRP A 67 -0.08 -13.62 -14.15
C TRP A 67 1.27 -14.32 -14.30
N ARG A 68 2.13 -14.20 -13.30
CA ARG A 68 3.40 -14.92 -13.23
C ARG A 68 3.38 -15.80 -12.00
N GLU A 69 3.51 -17.10 -12.18
CA GLU A 69 3.54 -17.99 -11.02
C GLU A 69 4.73 -17.65 -10.12
N HIS A 70 4.47 -17.70 -8.81
CA HIS A 70 5.49 -17.58 -7.80
C HIS A 70 5.44 -18.82 -6.93
N ASN A 71 6.40 -19.74 -7.12
CA ASN A 71 6.41 -21.07 -6.50
C ASN A 71 6.44 -21.05 -4.95
N LYS A 72 6.61 -19.87 -4.34
CA LYS A 72 6.63 -19.67 -2.88
C LYS A 72 5.48 -18.83 -2.35
N THR A 73 4.42 -18.63 -3.13
CA THR A 73 3.26 -17.82 -2.75
C THR A 73 2.67 -18.27 -1.41
N GLY A 74 2.33 -19.55 -1.27
CA GLY A 74 1.77 -20.09 -0.04
C GLY A 74 2.71 -19.93 1.16
N LEU A 75 4.02 -20.10 0.95
CA LEU A 75 5.02 -19.90 2.00
C LEU A 75 5.09 -18.44 2.46
N ILE A 76 5.08 -17.48 1.53
CA ILE A 76 5.07 -16.05 1.85
C ILE A 76 3.83 -15.69 2.66
N LEU A 77 2.65 -16.13 2.22
CA LEU A 77 1.39 -15.87 2.92
C LEU A 77 1.40 -16.49 4.31
N PHE A 78 1.90 -17.72 4.46
CA PHE A 78 2.06 -18.37 5.76
C PHE A 78 2.91 -17.53 6.72
N PHE A 79 4.06 -17.01 6.27
CA PHE A 79 4.91 -16.16 7.12
C PHE A 79 4.27 -14.82 7.46
N VAL A 80 3.53 -14.20 6.54
CA VAL A 80 2.76 -12.97 6.83
C VAL A 80 1.76 -13.24 7.96
N LEU A 81 0.98 -14.32 7.85
CA LEU A 81 0.03 -14.73 8.89
C LEU A 81 0.73 -15.08 10.21
N LEU A 82 1.88 -15.77 10.15
CA LEU A 82 2.67 -16.10 11.33
C LEU A 82 3.12 -14.84 12.09
N ILE A 83 3.53 -13.79 11.38
CA ILE A 83 3.92 -12.52 12.01
C ILE A 83 2.75 -11.92 12.79
N TYR A 84 1.55 -11.88 12.20
CA TYR A 84 0.36 -11.41 12.92
C TYR A 84 0.02 -12.28 14.13
N GLY A 85 0.18 -13.60 14.02
CA GLY A 85 0.02 -14.52 15.13
C GLY A 85 1.02 -14.26 16.27
N VAL A 86 2.29 -14.03 15.93
CA VAL A 86 3.35 -13.72 16.92
C VAL A 86 3.11 -12.37 17.57
N ILE A 87 2.79 -11.32 16.80
CA ILE A 87 2.49 -9.98 17.34
C ILE A 87 1.29 -10.05 18.28
N THR A 88 0.22 -10.71 17.85
CA THR A 88 -0.99 -10.89 18.65
C THR A 88 -0.67 -11.64 19.94
N GLY A 89 0.00 -12.79 19.85
CA GLY A 89 0.38 -13.59 21.01
C GLY A 89 1.27 -12.81 21.99
N ALA A 90 2.25 -12.06 21.49
CA ALA A 90 3.11 -11.21 22.32
C ALA A 90 2.29 -10.11 23.01
N LEU A 91 1.39 -9.43 22.30
CA LEU A 91 0.54 -8.41 22.88
C LEU A 91 -0.37 -9.01 23.96
N MET A 92 -0.98 -10.17 23.72
CA MET A 92 -1.83 -10.83 24.72
C MET A 92 -1.07 -11.30 25.97
N GLN A 93 0.18 -11.74 25.80
CA GLN A 93 1.02 -12.23 26.90
C GLN A 93 1.62 -11.08 27.73
N PHE A 94 2.10 -10.03 27.06
CA PHE A 94 2.93 -8.99 27.67
C PHE A 94 2.20 -7.69 27.95
N THR A 95 0.98 -7.53 27.44
CA THR A 95 0.16 -6.34 27.68
C THR A 95 -1.20 -6.75 28.25
N LYS A 96 -1.88 -5.83 28.96
CA LYS A 96 -3.27 -6.01 29.40
C LYS A 96 -4.26 -5.85 28.23
N SER A 97 -3.90 -6.33 27.04
CA SER A 97 -4.78 -6.30 25.87
C SER A 97 -5.99 -7.18 26.11
N LYS A 98 -7.15 -6.71 25.68
CA LYS A 98 -8.41 -7.45 25.78
C LYS A 98 -8.97 -7.69 24.40
N PHE A 99 -9.56 -8.86 24.21
CA PHE A 99 -10.46 -9.05 23.08
C PHE A 99 -11.72 -8.23 23.31
N THR A 100 -12.15 -7.55 22.25
CA THR A 100 -13.42 -6.86 22.17
C THR A 100 -14.13 -7.29 20.89
N GLU A 101 -15.43 -7.10 20.89
CA GLU A 101 -16.22 -7.15 19.67
C GLU A 101 -16.30 -5.71 19.15
N PRO A 102 -15.75 -5.40 17.96
CA PRO A 102 -15.85 -4.06 17.40
C PRO A 102 -17.31 -3.68 17.17
N ASP A 103 -17.70 -2.44 17.45
CA ASP A 103 -19.07 -1.96 17.23
C ASP A 103 -19.53 -2.19 15.77
N TYR A 104 -18.61 -2.04 14.82
CA TYR A 104 -18.86 -2.27 13.39
C TYR A 104 -18.99 -3.76 13.02
N PHE A 105 -18.58 -4.70 13.88
CA PHE A 105 -18.88 -6.11 13.68
C PHE A 105 -20.38 -6.39 13.76
N TYR A 106 -21.17 -5.55 14.42
CA TYR A 106 -22.63 -5.65 14.42
C TYR A 106 -23.28 -4.91 13.23
N GLU A 107 -22.69 -3.82 12.75
CA GLU A 107 -23.19 -3.09 11.55
C GLU A 107 -22.85 -3.79 10.23
N LEU A 108 -21.71 -4.48 10.17
CA LEU A 108 -21.22 -5.18 9.00
C LEU A 108 -21.32 -6.72 9.18
N GLY A 109 -21.39 -7.25 10.40
CA GLY A 109 -21.45 -8.70 10.63
C GLY A 109 -20.13 -9.43 10.35
N LEU A 110 -20.23 -10.74 10.12
CA LEU A 110 -19.19 -11.56 9.45
C LEU A 110 -18.77 -10.98 8.07
N SER A 111 -19.44 -9.92 7.57
CA SER A 111 -19.11 -9.32 6.28
C SER A 111 -17.69 -8.81 6.24
N SER A 112 -17.06 -8.33 7.32
CA SER A 112 -15.67 -7.86 7.22
C SER A 112 -14.71 -8.92 6.62
N ILE A 113 -14.84 -10.20 6.98
CA ILE A 113 -14.02 -11.26 6.35
C ILE A 113 -14.57 -11.63 4.97
N ILE A 114 -15.89 -11.66 4.80
CA ILE A 114 -16.56 -12.05 3.55
C ILE A 114 -16.39 -10.98 2.45
N ASP A 115 -16.20 -9.72 2.83
CA ASP A 115 -16.05 -8.55 1.97
C ASP A 115 -14.60 -8.35 1.57
N PHE A 116 -13.65 -9.04 2.22
CA PHE A 116 -12.23 -8.98 1.87
C PHE A 116 -11.99 -9.13 0.35
N PRO A 117 -12.59 -10.12 -0.35
CA PRO A 117 -12.42 -10.25 -1.80
C PRO A 117 -12.99 -9.05 -2.56
N VAL A 118 -14.11 -8.49 -2.12
CA VAL A 118 -14.76 -7.34 -2.75
C VAL A 118 -13.88 -6.10 -2.61
N TYR A 119 -13.43 -5.79 -1.38
CA TYR A 119 -12.54 -4.67 -1.13
C TYR A 119 -11.17 -4.86 -1.78
N LEU A 120 -10.65 -6.09 -1.85
CA LEU A 120 -9.44 -6.37 -2.61
C LEU A 120 -9.64 -5.98 -4.08
N VAL A 121 -10.71 -6.46 -4.72
CA VAL A 121 -11.03 -6.14 -6.12
C VAL A 121 -11.21 -4.63 -6.34
N TRP A 122 -11.89 -3.94 -5.43
CA TRP A 122 -12.08 -2.48 -5.52
C TRP A 122 -10.77 -1.68 -5.39
N ASN A 123 -9.81 -2.19 -4.62
CA ASN A 123 -8.50 -1.53 -4.45
C ASN A 123 -7.44 -2.03 -5.45
N MET A 124 -7.68 -3.13 -6.18
CA MET A 124 -6.75 -3.67 -7.17
C MET A 124 -6.30 -2.64 -8.23
N PRO A 125 -7.16 -1.76 -8.77
CA PRO A 125 -6.72 -0.75 -9.74
C PRO A 125 -5.59 0.13 -9.20
N ILE A 126 -5.72 0.62 -7.96
CA ILE A 126 -4.69 1.43 -7.29
C ILE A 126 -3.40 0.62 -7.12
N LEU A 127 -3.52 -0.62 -6.65
CA LEU A 127 -2.37 -1.49 -6.39
C LEU A 127 -1.61 -1.84 -7.67
N ILE A 128 -2.34 -2.14 -8.75
CA ILE A 128 -1.79 -2.39 -10.09
C ILE A 128 -1.11 -1.13 -10.63
N SER A 129 -1.74 0.02 -10.50
CA SER A 129 -1.18 1.32 -10.88
C SER A 129 0.16 1.60 -10.18
N LEU A 130 0.24 1.33 -8.89
CA LEU A 130 1.44 1.58 -8.08
C LEU A 130 2.59 0.65 -8.47
N ALA A 131 2.31 -0.66 -8.62
CA ALA A 131 3.26 -1.63 -9.16
C ALA A 131 3.72 -1.27 -10.57
N GLY A 132 2.80 -0.75 -11.38
CA GLY A 132 3.09 -0.22 -12.69
C GLY A 132 4.10 0.92 -12.61
N ILE A 133 3.76 2.04 -12.01
CA ILE A 133 4.66 3.20 -11.95
C ILE A 133 6.08 2.81 -11.50
N LEU A 134 6.20 1.94 -10.47
CA LEU A 134 7.48 1.38 -10.03
C LEU A 134 8.18 0.52 -11.11
N GLY A 135 7.43 -0.34 -11.80
CA GLY A 135 7.89 -1.18 -12.92
C GLY A 135 8.49 -0.38 -14.07
N TYR A 136 7.83 0.70 -14.48
CA TYR A 136 8.29 1.60 -15.52
C TYR A 136 9.64 2.22 -15.18
N PHE A 137 9.73 2.87 -14.02
CA PHE A 137 10.96 3.53 -13.59
C PHE A 137 12.11 2.57 -13.36
N ARG A 138 11.83 1.39 -12.80
CA ARG A 138 12.84 0.35 -12.62
C ARG A 138 13.45 -0.11 -13.94
N LYS A 139 12.63 -0.30 -14.98
CA LYS A 139 13.13 -0.76 -16.30
C LYS A 139 13.87 0.33 -17.04
N ARG A 140 13.29 1.55 -17.10
CA ARG A 140 13.82 2.64 -17.92
C ARG A 140 14.94 3.42 -17.26
N LEU A 141 14.81 3.74 -15.97
CA LEU A 141 15.81 4.53 -15.24
C LEU A 141 16.81 3.66 -14.47
N LYS A 142 16.68 2.33 -14.51
CA LYS A 142 17.39 1.42 -13.60
C LYS A 142 17.26 1.90 -12.14
N ALA A 143 16.08 2.43 -11.81
CA ALA A 143 15.82 3.11 -10.56
C ALA A 143 16.26 2.24 -9.37
N SER A 144 17.03 2.85 -8.47
CA SER A 144 17.46 2.19 -7.24
C SER A 144 16.28 2.05 -6.27
N TYR A 145 16.48 1.23 -5.24
CA TYR A 145 15.51 1.12 -4.15
C TYR A 145 15.22 2.48 -3.50
N ILE A 146 16.26 3.32 -3.34
CA ILE A 146 16.17 4.68 -2.78
C ILE A 146 15.30 5.57 -3.67
N PHE A 147 15.47 5.52 -4.99
CA PHE A 147 14.62 6.28 -5.91
C PHE A 147 13.15 5.88 -5.78
N GLY A 148 12.86 4.57 -5.70
CA GLY A 148 11.51 4.07 -5.48
C GLY A 148 10.91 4.58 -4.15
N PHE A 149 11.72 4.66 -3.10
CA PHE A 149 11.30 5.22 -1.81
C PHE A 149 10.90 6.69 -1.92
N ILE A 150 11.76 7.51 -2.54
CA ILE A 150 11.48 8.94 -2.75
C ILE A 150 10.22 9.13 -3.61
N LEU A 151 10.08 8.34 -4.67
CA LEU A 151 8.92 8.39 -5.55
C LEU A 151 7.62 8.08 -4.82
N LEU A 152 7.58 7.02 -4.01
CA LEU A 152 6.39 6.67 -3.24
C LEU A 152 6.10 7.67 -2.13
N LEU A 153 7.13 8.23 -1.50
CA LEU A 153 6.98 9.31 -0.53
C LEU A 153 6.30 10.52 -1.17
N LEU A 154 6.67 10.89 -2.39
CA LEU A 154 6.05 11.99 -3.13
C LEU A 154 4.60 11.69 -3.54
N ILE A 155 4.33 10.48 -4.05
CA ILE A 155 2.98 10.08 -4.48
C ILE A 155 2.01 10.09 -3.30
N LEU A 156 2.47 9.61 -2.15
CA LEU A 156 1.63 9.47 -0.97
C LEU A 156 1.64 10.73 -0.08
N LEU A 157 2.40 11.77 -0.45
CA LEU A 157 2.58 13.00 0.35
C LEU A 157 1.24 13.67 0.71
N THR A 158 0.28 13.67 -0.22
CA THR A 158 -1.07 14.22 -0.01
C THR A 158 -1.83 13.49 1.08
N GLU A 159 -1.67 12.17 1.19
CA GLU A 159 -2.35 11.35 2.21
C GLU A 159 -1.79 11.59 3.63
N TYR A 160 -0.63 12.24 3.75
CA TYR A 160 0.15 12.32 4.98
C TYR A 160 0.08 13.65 5.71
N TYR A 161 -0.23 14.73 5.00
CA TYR A 161 -0.15 16.07 5.56
C TYR A 161 -1.52 16.75 5.48
N PRO A 162 -2.45 16.43 6.40
CA PRO A 162 -3.42 17.44 6.77
C PRO A 162 -2.59 18.54 7.43
N PHE A 163 -2.38 19.64 6.72
CA PHE A 163 -1.70 20.84 7.21
C PHE A 163 -2.55 21.51 8.30
N ASN A 164 -2.85 20.79 9.38
CA ASN A 164 -3.42 21.35 10.57
C ASN A 164 -2.24 21.62 11.52
N PHE A 165 -1.86 22.89 11.66
CA PHE A 165 -0.76 23.36 12.50
C PHE A 165 -0.93 23.06 14.01
N LYS A 166 -1.89 22.20 14.39
CA LYS A 166 -2.21 21.81 15.77
C LYS A 166 -1.31 20.69 16.34
N GLY A 167 -0.17 20.43 15.72
CA GLY A 167 0.85 19.55 16.26
C GLY A 167 1.12 18.35 15.37
N ILE A 168 2.40 18.04 15.25
CA ILE A 168 2.90 16.87 14.56
C ILE A 168 2.46 15.63 15.34
N VAL A 169 1.64 14.78 14.74
CA VAL A 169 1.27 13.46 15.33
C VAL A 169 2.42 12.48 15.03
N PRO A 170 3.21 12.02 16.01
CA PRO A 170 4.40 11.21 15.78
C PRO A 170 4.12 9.87 15.07
N GLU A 171 2.91 9.33 15.28
CA GLU A 171 2.43 8.05 14.72
C GLU A 171 2.51 8.02 13.20
N LYS A 172 2.10 9.12 12.55
CA LYS A 172 2.11 9.25 11.08
C LYS A 172 3.53 9.28 10.51
N GLN A 173 4.54 9.63 11.30
CA GLN A 173 5.92 9.72 10.82
C GLN A 173 6.58 8.36 10.66
N ILE A 174 6.12 7.33 11.36
CA ILE A 174 6.76 5.99 11.37
C ILE A 174 5.99 5.01 10.48
N ILE A 175 4.65 5.03 10.54
CA ILE A 175 3.80 4.12 9.76
C ILE A 175 4.03 4.25 8.26
N VAL A 176 4.29 5.47 7.80
CA VAL A 176 4.44 5.83 6.39
C VAL A 176 5.73 5.28 5.79
N PRO A 177 6.92 5.59 6.33
CA PRO A 177 8.14 4.93 5.91
C PRO A 177 8.03 3.41 5.99
N ALA A 178 7.41 2.85 7.04
CA ALA A 178 7.23 1.41 7.18
C ALA A 178 6.37 0.82 6.04
N PHE A 179 5.27 1.48 5.69
CA PHE A 179 4.41 1.09 4.57
C PHE A 179 5.13 1.20 3.22
N ILE A 180 5.89 2.28 2.99
CA ILE A 180 6.70 2.45 1.77
C ILE A 180 7.75 1.34 1.66
N LEU A 181 8.46 1.03 2.75
CA LEU A 181 9.45 -0.05 2.80
C LEU A 181 8.82 -1.41 2.48
N LEU A 182 7.67 -1.71 3.08
CA LEU A 182 6.91 -2.92 2.78
C LEU A 182 6.53 -2.98 1.31
N THR A 183 5.92 -1.91 0.80
CA THR A 183 5.48 -1.78 -0.59
C THR A 183 6.62 -2.04 -1.57
N LEU A 184 7.77 -1.39 -1.39
CA LEU A 184 8.94 -1.60 -2.24
C LEU A 184 9.47 -3.02 -2.11
N THR A 185 9.58 -3.56 -0.90
CA THR A 185 10.11 -4.90 -0.68
C THR A 185 9.27 -5.95 -1.40
N ILE A 186 7.94 -5.88 -1.28
CA ILE A 186 7.04 -6.76 -2.02
C ILE A 186 7.27 -6.58 -3.52
N PHE A 187 7.29 -5.34 -4.04
CA PHE A 187 7.51 -5.08 -5.47
C PHE A 187 8.85 -5.64 -6.00
N TYR A 188 9.94 -5.57 -5.21
CA TYR A 188 11.25 -6.06 -5.63
C TYR A 188 11.38 -7.59 -5.53
N LYS A 189 10.66 -8.23 -4.62
CA LYS A 189 10.72 -9.68 -4.34
C LYS A 189 9.66 -10.48 -5.10
N VAL A 190 8.46 -9.93 -5.23
CA VAL A 190 7.28 -10.55 -5.83
C VAL A 190 7.08 -9.98 -7.24
N ARG A 191 7.17 -10.85 -8.26
CA ARG A 191 7.05 -10.43 -9.68
C ARG A 191 5.62 -10.40 -10.18
N ASN A 192 4.70 -11.00 -9.44
CA ASN A 192 3.29 -11.10 -9.79
C ASN A 192 2.56 -9.88 -9.20
N THR A 193 1.98 -9.05 -10.06
CA THR A 193 1.27 -7.82 -9.68
C THR A 193 0.07 -8.11 -8.78
N TYR A 194 -0.66 -9.20 -9.04
CA TYR A 194 -1.81 -9.60 -8.22
C TYR A 194 -1.38 -10.08 -6.85
N LEU A 195 -0.29 -10.86 -6.76
CA LEU A 195 0.26 -11.27 -5.47
C LEU A 195 0.86 -10.09 -4.70
N TYR A 196 1.48 -9.14 -5.41
CA TYR A 196 1.91 -7.88 -4.83
C TYR A 196 0.74 -7.13 -4.19
N GLY A 197 -0.35 -6.96 -4.94
CA GLY A 197 -1.57 -6.29 -4.46
C GLY A 197 -2.21 -7.05 -3.31
N GLY A 198 -2.34 -8.37 -3.44
CA GLY A 198 -2.92 -9.24 -2.41
C GLY A 198 -2.15 -9.21 -1.09
N ILE A 199 -0.82 -9.31 -1.12
CA ILE A 199 0.01 -9.23 0.10
C ILE A 199 -0.09 -7.84 0.72
N LEU A 200 0.04 -6.77 -0.09
CA LEU A 200 0.00 -5.41 0.42
C LEU A 200 -1.36 -5.12 1.06
N PHE A 201 -2.45 -5.43 0.34
CA PHE A 201 -3.82 -5.27 0.84
C PHE A 201 -4.07 -6.10 2.10
N SER A 202 -3.68 -7.38 2.12
CA SER A 202 -3.84 -8.24 3.30
C SER A 202 -3.10 -7.69 4.52
N ALA A 203 -1.89 -7.16 4.33
CA ALA A 203 -1.12 -6.57 5.42
C ALA A 203 -1.82 -5.34 6.01
N VAL A 204 -2.45 -4.49 5.19
CA VAL A 204 -3.21 -3.35 5.74
C VAL A 204 -4.52 -3.84 6.36
N TRP A 205 -5.24 -4.72 5.67
CA TRP A 205 -6.55 -5.27 6.08
C TRP A 205 -6.49 -5.99 7.43
N ILE A 206 -5.57 -6.95 7.59
CA ILE A 206 -5.41 -7.72 8.83
C ILE A 206 -5.03 -6.81 9.99
N ASN A 207 -4.16 -5.82 9.76
CA ASN A 207 -3.82 -4.83 10.79
C ASN A 207 -5.06 -4.07 11.28
N VAL A 208 -5.86 -3.52 10.36
CA VAL A 208 -7.03 -2.71 10.72
C VAL A 208 -8.10 -3.57 11.40
N ILE A 209 -8.32 -4.79 10.93
CA ILE A 209 -9.27 -5.72 11.58
C ILE A 209 -8.81 -6.06 13.01
N LEU A 210 -7.54 -6.43 13.19
CA LEU A 210 -7.06 -6.91 14.49
C LEU A 210 -6.90 -5.78 15.50
N PHE A 211 -6.30 -4.66 15.11
CA PHE A 211 -5.83 -3.63 16.03
C PHE A 211 -6.58 -2.30 15.90
N GLY A 212 -7.38 -2.15 14.85
CA GLY A 212 -8.04 -0.89 14.55
C GLY A 212 -7.08 0.13 13.95
N THR A 213 -7.60 1.32 13.70
CA THR A 213 -6.79 2.47 13.32
C THR A 213 -7.52 3.77 13.66
N ASN A 214 -6.77 4.73 14.22
CA ASN A 214 -7.23 6.11 14.40
C ASN A 214 -6.92 6.98 13.16
N SER A 215 -6.33 6.39 12.13
CA SER A 215 -5.98 7.09 10.91
C SER A 215 -7.10 6.97 9.90
N ALA A 216 -7.90 8.03 9.76
CA ALA A 216 -8.87 8.16 8.69
C ALA A 216 -8.24 7.90 7.31
N THR A 217 -6.97 8.26 7.10
CA THR A 217 -6.21 7.92 5.87
C THR A 217 -6.06 6.41 5.66
N VAL A 218 -5.68 5.66 6.70
CA VAL A 218 -5.53 4.19 6.61
C VAL A 218 -6.90 3.54 6.38
N THR A 219 -7.95 4.02 7.05
CA THR A 219 -9.32 3.55 6.79
C THR A 219 -9.79 3.92 5.38
N LYS A 220 -9.50 5.15 4.92
CA LYS A 220 -9.74 5.64 3.55
C LYS A 220 -8.86 4.95 2.49
N LEU A 221 -7.82 4.21 2.88
CA LEU A 221 -7.06 3.36 1.97
C LEU A 221 -7.68 1.96 1.84
N ILE A 222 -8.50 1.51 2.81
CA ILE A 222 -9.00 0.12 2.86
C ILE A 222 -10.52 -0.01 2.65
N ILE A 223 -11.33 0.81 3.33
CA ILE A 223 -12.80 0.66 3.41
C ILE A 223 -13.49 1.92 2.88
N ALA A 224 -14.24 1.82 1.77
CA ALA A 224 -14.87 2.91 1.00
C ALA A 224 -15.93 3.78 1.72
N LYS A 225 -15.81 3.94 3.05
CA LYS A 225 -16.68 4.76 3.89
C LYS A 225 -15.81 5.70 4.74
N ASN A 226 -16.26 6.94 4.90
CA ASN A 226 -15.60 7.94 5.74
C ASN A 226 -15.81 7.59 7.21
N PHE A 227 -14.88 6.80 7.76
CA PHE A 227 -14.81 6.56 9.20
C PHE A 227 -13.60 7.31 9.76
N ASP A 228 -13.84 8.12 10.79
CA ASP A 228 -12.78 8.88 11.47
C ASP A 228 -11.88 7.98 12.32
N LYS A 229 -12.42 6.84 12.76
CA LYS A 229 -11.73 5.77 13.50
C LYS A 229 -12.33 4.41 13.18
N TRP A 230 -11.53 3.35 13.29
CA TRP A 230 -11.98 1.97 13.20
C TRP A 230 -11.46 1.21 14.42
N ASP A 231 -12.35 0.61 15.20
CA ASP A 231 -11.98 -0.19 16.36
C ASP A 231 -11.65 -1.63 15.92
N GLY A 232 -10.54 -2.19 16.42
CA GLY A 232 -10.10 -3.56 16.12
C GLY A 232 -10.63 -4.58 17.12
N PHE A 233 -10.47 -5.88 16.81
CA PHE A 233 -10.80 -6.96 17.75
C PHE A 233 -9.96 -6.97 19.03
N ILE A 234 -8.80 -6.32 19.02
CA ILE A 234 -7.88 -6.26 20.14
C ILE A 234 -7.76 -4.81 20.60
N ILE A 235 -8.22 -4.54 21.83
CA ILE A 235 -8.00 -3.25 22.48
C ILE A 235 -6.58 -3.25 23.02
N LEU A 236 -5.74 -2.42 22.41
CA LEU A 236 -4.37 -2.19 22.83
C LEU A 236 -4.33 -1.11 23.91
N ALA A 237 -3.35 -1.21 24.81
CA ALA A 237 -3.01 -0.08 25.65
C ALA A 237 -2.51 1.07 24.77
N LYS A 238 -2.84 2.32 25.14
CA LYS A 238 -2.57 3.52 24.34
C LYS A 238 -1.12 3.64 23.87
N GLU A 239 -0.17 3.18 24.70
CA GLU A 239 1.26 3.21 24.40
C GLU A 239 1.70 2.27 23.26
N PHE A 240 0.87 1.30 22.85
CA PHE A 240 1.17 0.35 21.77
C PHE A 240 0.37 0.60 20.49
N THR A 241 -0.80 1.25 20.59
CA THR A 241 -1.72 1.46 19.46
C THR A 241 -1.01 2.02 18.22
N ASP A 242 -0.08 2.94 18.45
CA ASP A 242 0.57 3.70 17.38
C ASP A 242 1.75 2.95 16.74
N TYR A 243 2.27 1.93 17.42
CA TYR A 243 3.50 1.23 17.04
C TYR A 243 3.25 -0.17 16.47
N VAL A 244 2.11 -0.79 16.79
CA VAL A 244 1.81 -2.16 16.36
C VAL A 244 1.73 -2.27 14.84
N GLN A 245 1.05 -1.34 14.17
CA GLN A 245 0.93 -1.36 12.71
C GLN A 245 2.28 -1.12 11.98
N PRO A 246 3.08 -0.09 12.33
CA PRO A 246 4.43 0.04 11.81
C PRO A 246 5.32 -1.18 12.09
N ALA A 247 5.25 -1.75 13.29
CA ALA A 247 6.03 -2.93 13.66
C ALA A 247 5.67 -4.14 12.79
N ALA A 248 4.38 -4.38 12.54
CA ALA A 248 3.93 -5.43 11.63
C ALA A 248 4.50 -5.25 10.22
N PHE A 249 4.44 -4.03 9.66
CA PHE A 249 5.00 -3.75 8.33
C PHE A 249 6.51 -3.96 8.27
N ILE A 250 7.25 -3.53 9.31
CA ILE A 250 8.70 -3.73 9.40
C ILE A 250 9.05 -5.21 9.51
N LEU A 251 8.35 -5.98 10.34
CA LEU A 251 8.60 -7.41 10.50
C LEU A 251 8.30 -8.19 9.21
N ILE A 252 7.19 -7.88 8.54
CA ILE A 252 6.87 -8.47 7.23
C ILE A 252 7.96 -8.12 6.22
N THR A 253 8.42 -6.86 6.21
CA THR A 253 9.53 -6.41 5.36
C THR A 253 10.78 -7.23 5.60
N ILE A 254 11.22 -7.37 6.86
CA ILE A 254 12.39 -8.15 7.26
C ILE A 254 12.28 -9.59 6.77
N VAL A 255 11.13 -10.24 7.01
CA VAL A 255 10.92 -11.63 6.58
C VAL A 255 10.99 -11.77 5.06
N LEU A 256 10.36 -10.86 4.31
CA LEU A 256 10.42 -10.85 2.85
C LEU A 256 11.85 -10.63 2.30
N LEU A 257 12.74 -9.97 3.04
CA LEU A 257 14.14 -9.81 2.64
C LEU A 257 14.88 -11.15 2.58
N PHE A 258 14.55 -12.11 3.45
CA PHE A 258 15.15 -13.45 3.45
C PHE A 258 14.73 -14.32 2.27
N PHE A 259 13.62 -14.00 1.60
CA PHE A 259 13.23 -14.69 0.38
C PHE A 259 14.17 -14.30 -0.78
N LYS A 260 14.95 -15.27 -1.27
CA LYS A 260 15.78 -15.05 -2.47
C LYS A 260 14.91 -14.82 -3.69
N ARG A 261 15.26 -13.81 -4.48
CA ARG A 261 14.68 -13.55 -5.80
C ARG A 261 15.14 -14.65 -6.76
N LYS A 262 14.24 -15.51 -7.24
CA LYS A 262 14.57 -16.43 -8.34
C LYS A 262 14.71 -15.60 -9.63
N LYS A 263 15.86 -15.69 -10.30
CA LYS A 263 16.01 -15.15 -11.67
C LYS A 263 15.04 -15.93 -12.58
N PRO A 264 14.45 -15.30 -13.60
CA PRO A 264 13.74 -16.07 -14.61
C PRO A 264 14.73 -17.09 -15.17
N GLU A 265 14.32 -18.36 -15.22
CA GLU A 265 15.00 -19.32 -16.08
C GLU A 265 14.92 -18.72 -17.49
N GLU A 266 16.07 -18.35 -18.06
CA GLU A 266 16.15 -18.15 -19.50
C GLU A 266 15.67 -19.46 -20.11
N ASN A 267 14.76 -19.38 -21.08
CA ASN A 267 14.34 -20.54 -21.86
C ASN A 267 15.58 -21.12 -22.54
N SER A 268 16.28 -22.02 -21.86
CA SER A 268 17.20 -22.97 -22.46
C SER A 268 16.35 -24.08 -23.05
N SER A 269 15.77 -23.79 -24.20
CA SER A 269 15.36 -24.81 -25.16
C SER A 269 15.46 -24.21 -26.57
N THR A 270 16.70 -24.01 -27.00
CA THR A 270 17.11 -24.59 -28.28
C THR A 270 16.75 -26.07 -28.24
N ASN A 271 15.73 -26.43 -29.02
CA ASN A 271 15.72 -27.54 -29.97
C ASN A 271 14.46 -27.41 -30.82
#